data_AF-A0A949PT37-F1
#
_entry.id   AF-A0A949PT37-F1
#
_cell.length_a   1.000
_cell.length_b   1.000
_cell.length_c   1.000
_cell.angle_alpha   90.00
_cell.angle_beta   90.00
_cell.angle_gamma   90.00
#
_symmetry.space_group_name_H-M   'P 1'
#
loop_
_entity.id
_entity.type
_entity.pdbx_description
1 polymer ?
#
loop_
_entity_poly.entity_id
_entity_poly.type
_entity_poly.pdbx_seq_one_letter_code
_entity_poly.pdbx_strand_id
1 'polypeptide(L)'
;TKLEQEFSKREKELITLRDGLKRSSDAFERDAPTMSESQRIAKQRDLVDQDREFQRKSREFQEDLGNRKNEELARVLDQANKVVQQVAEAEQYDVILQEAVYVNPKHDITDKVIKALNAAK
;
A
#
# COMPACT_ATOMS: atom_id res chain seq x y z
N THR A 1 -8.29 7.29 3.38
CA THR A 1 -7.06 8.09 3.57
C THR A 1 -6.57 8.62 2.23
N LYS A 2 -5.70 9.64 2.19
CA LYS A 2 -5.10 10.12 0.93
C LYS A 2 -4.36 9.00 0.18
N LEU A 3 -3.73 8.09 0.94
CA LEU A 3 -3.07 6.88 0.44
C LEU A 3 -4.05 5.91 -0.24
N GLU A 4 -5.19 5.59 0.37
CA GLU A 4 -6.19 4.69 -0.25
C GLU A 4 -6.72 5.23 -1.59
N GLN A 5 -6.96 6.55 -1.69
CA GLN A 5 -7.45 7.16 -2.92
C GLN A 5 -6.40 7.12 -4.03
N GLU A 6 -5.15 7.45 -3.70
CA GLU A 6 -4.01 7.43 -4.64
C GLU A 6 -3.78 6.03 -5.21
N PHE A 7 -3.78 5.01 -4.34
CA PHE A 7 -3.49 3.64 -4.74
C PHE A 7 -4.69 2.90 -5.35
N SER A 8 -5.94 3.26 -5.00
CA SER A 8 -7.13 2.64 -5.60
C SER A 8 -7.21 2.85 -7.12
N LYS A 9 -6.79 4.03 -7.61
CA LYS A 9 -6.76 4.29 -9.07
C LYS A 9 -5.73 3.40 -9.77
N ARG A 10 -4.51 3.28 -9.23
CA ARG A 10 -3.44 2.45 -9.79
C ARG A 10 -3.75 0.96 -9.71
N GLU A 11 -4.37 0.53 -8.62
CA GLU A 11 -4.86 -0.84 -8.46
C GLU A 11 -5.90 -1.22 -9.53
N LYS A 12 -6.88 -0.33 -9.79
CA LYS A 12 -7.87 -0.53 -10.86
C LYS A 12 -7.22 -0.61 -12.24
N GLU A 13 -6.19 0.18 -12.50
CA GLU A 13 -5.42 0.13 -13.75
C GLU A 13 -4.72 -1.24 -13.90
N LEU A 14 -4.07 -1.73 -12.84
CA LEU A 14 -3.44 -3.06 -12.83
C LEU A 14 -4.44 -4.19 -13.06
N ILE A 15 -5.61 -4.12 -12.43
CA ILE A 15 -6.70 -5.09 -12.65
C ILE A 15 -7.13 -5.05 -14.11
N THR A 16 -7.30 -3.86 -14.68
CA THR A 16 -7.69 -3.69 -16.08
C THR A 16 -6.66 -4.28 -17.04
N LEU A 17 -5.37 -4.06 -16.78
CA LEU A 17 -4.27 -4.63 -17.57
C LEU A 17 -4.23 -6.15 -17.47
N ARG A 18 -4.35 -6.70 -16.26
CA ARG A 18 -4.41 -8.16 -16.04
C ARG A 18 -5.58 -8.79 -16.79
N ASP A 19 -6.76 -8.20 -16.66
CA ASP A 19 -7.97 -8.72 -17.29
C ASP A 19 -7.95 -8.53 -18.82
N GLY A 20 -7.28 -7.48 -19.30
CA GLY A 20 -6.96 -7.27 -20.71
C GLY A 20 -6.03 -8.34 -21.26
N LEU A 21 -4.90 -8.59 -20.59
CA LEU A 21 -3.94 -9.63 -20.94
C LEU A 21 -4.59 -11.01 -20.98
N LYS A 22 -5.38 -11.36 -19.97
CA LYS A 22 -6.12 -12.62 -19.93
C LYS A 22 -7.07 -12.76 -21.12
N ARG A 23 -7.87 -11.72 -21.41
CA ARG A 23 -8.78 -11.72 -22.57
C ARG A 23 -8.05 -11.88 -23.89
N SER A 24 -6.91 -11.19 -24.07
CA SER A 24 -6.08 -11.32 -25.26
C SER A 24 -5.49 -12.72 -25.39
N SER A 25 -5.06 -13.33 -24.28
CA SER A 25 -4.54 -14.70 -24.24
C SER A 25 -5.62 -15.72 -24.61
N ASP A 26 -6.79 -15.64 -23.98
CA ASP A 26 -7.94 -16.52 -24.25
C ASP A 26 -8.44 -16.39 -25.70
N ALA A 27 -8.35 -15.19 -26.29
CA ALA A 27 -8.67 -14.96 -27.71
C ALA A 27 -7.60 -15.57 -28.63
N PHE A 28 -6.32 -15.39 -28.32
CA PHE A 28 -5.24 -15.98 -29.08
C PHE A 28 -5.30 -17.50 -29.09
N GLU A 29 -5.53 -18.15 -27.95
CA GLU A 29 -5.64 -19.61 -27.87
C GLU A 29 -6.78 -20.16 -28.74
N ARG A 30 -7.91 -19.45 -28.77
CA ARG A 30 -9.10 -19.82 -29.55
C ARG A 30 -8.89 -19.62 -31.05
N ASP A 31 -8.31 -18.50 -31.44
CA ASP A 31 -8.22 -18.10 -32.84
C ASP A 31 -6.93 -18.59 -33.52
N ALA A 32 -5.91 -18.98 -32.75
CA ALA A 32 -4.61 -19.46 -33.23
C ALA A 32 -4.69 -20.54 -34.33
N PRO A 33 -5.59 -21.53 -34.30
CA PRO A 33 -5.70 -22.53 -35.36
C PRO A 33 -6.12 -21.95 -36.72
N THR A 34 -6.83 -20.82 -36.72
CA THR A 34 -7.34 -20.16 -37.93
C THR A 34 -6.43 -19.03 -38.43
N MET A 35 -5.45 -18.62 -37.64
CA MET A 35 -4.52 -17.55 -37.97
C MET A 35 -3.37 -18.02 -38.86
N SER A 36 -2.92 -17.12 -39.74
CA SER A 36 -1.64 -17.30 -40.44
C SER A 36 -0.48 -17.33 -39.44
N GLU A 37 0.66 -17.88 -39.85
CA GLU A 37 1.88 -17.86 -39.04
C GLU A 37 2.32 -16.42 -38.71
N SER A 38 2.25 -15.50 -39.67
CA SER A 38 2.57 -14.09 -39.47
C SER A 38 1.66 -13.40 -38.47
N GLN A 39 0.35 -13.69 -38.49
CA GLN A 39 -0.62 -13.18 -37.52
C GLN A 39 -0.35 -13.74 -36.13
N ARG A 40 0.00 -15.03 -36.02
CA ARG A 40 0.34 -15.65 -34.74
C ARG A 40 1.57 -15.03 -34.10
N ILE A 41 2.63 -14.83 -34.87
CA ILE A 41 3.87 -14.20 -34.38
C ILE A 41 3.61 -12.77 -33.90
N ALA A 42 2.84 -11.99 -34.65
CA ALA A 42 2.46 -10.64 -34.26
C ALA A 42 1.67 -10.64 -32.93
N LYS A 43 0.64 -11.48 -32.82
CA LYS A 43 -0.18 -11.58 -31.60
C LYS A 43 0.60 -12.09 -30.38
N GLN A 44 1.50 -13.05 -30.58
CA GLN A 44 2.36 -13.55 -29.52
C GLN A 44 3.31 -12.47 -29.01
N ARG A 45 3.86 -11.64 -29.91
CA ARG A 45 4.68 -10.49 -29.53
C ARG A 45 3.89 -9.46 -28.72
N ASP A 46 2.68 -9.12 -29.18
CA ASP A 46 1.80 -8.20 -28.45
C ASP A 46 1.50 -8.70 -27.03
N LEU A 47 1.22 -10.00 -26.87
CA LEU A 47 0.99 -10.62 -25.56
C LEU A 47 2.21 -10.53 -24.65
N VAL A 48 3.41 -10.78 -25.18
CA VAL A 48 4.66 -10.65 -24.42
C VAL A 48 4.90 -9.20 -24.00
N ASP A 49 4.61 -8.24 -24.86
CA ASP A 49 4.77 -6.83 -24.56
C ASP A 49 3.74 -6.35 -23.50
N GLN A 50 2.49 -6.83 -23.58
CA GLN A 50 1.46 -6.59 -22.57
C GLN A 50 1.82 -7.21 -21.21
N ASP A 51 2.32 -8.44 -21.18
CA ASP A 51 2.76 -9.09 -19.93
C ASP A 51 3.94 -8.34 -19.31
N ARG A 52 4.94 -7.95 -20.10
CA ARG A 52 6.08 -7.15 -19.62
C ARG A 52 5.64 -5.83 -19.01
N GLU A 53 4.69 -5.14 -19.64
CA GLU A 53 4.12 -3.91 -19.10
C GLU A 53 3.37 -4.15 -17.79
N PHE A 54 2.52 -5.18 -17.72
CA PHE A 54 1.80 -5.55 -16.51
C PHE A 54 2.79 -5.85 -15.36
N GLN A 55 3.81 -6.67 -15.60
CA GLN A 55 4.83 -7.02 -14.61
C GLN A 55 5.61 -5.80 -14.13
N ARG A 56 5.96 -4.88 -15.04
CA ARG A 56 6.64 -3.62 -14.68
C ARG A 56 5.77 -2.77 -13.76
N LYS A 57 4.54 -2.48 -14.18
CA LYS A 57 3.59 -1.65 -13.39
C LYS A 57 3.24 -2.31 -12.06
N SER A 58 3.16 -3.64 -12.01
CA SER A 58 2.87 -4.38 -10.78
C SER A 58 4.01 -4.24 -9.76
N ARG A 59 5.27 -4.32 -10.19
CA ARG A 59 6.43 -4.10 -9.31
C ARG A 59 6.48 -2.67 -8.80
N GLU A 60 6.36 -1.69 -9.70
CA GLU A 60 6.32 -0.27 -9.33
C GLU A 60 5.22 0.02 -8.31
N PHE A 61 4.02 -0.53 -8.50
CA PHE A 61 2.93 -0.38 -7.56
C PHE A 61 3.24 -0.98 -6.17
N GLN A 62 3.83 -2.18 -6.11
CA GLN A 62 4.17 -2.82 -4.85
C GLN A 62 5.27 -2.06 -4.09
N GLU A 63 6.31 -1.61 -4.81
CA GLU A 63 7.39 -0.81 -4.24
C GLU A 63 6.88 0.53 -3.72
N ASP A 64 6.12 1.27 -4.54
CA ASP A 64 5.53 2.54 -4.14
C ASP A 64 4.58 2.38 -2.96
N LEU A 65 3.76 1.33 -2.94
CA LEU A 65 2.83 1.07 -1.84
C LEU A 65 3.57 0.78 -0.54
N GLY A 66 4.63 -0.04 -0.60
CA GLY A 66 5.48 -0.33 0.56
C GLY A 66 6.15 0.94 1.10
N ASN A 67 6.79 1.71 0.22
CA ASN A 67 7.47 2.96 0.58
C ASN A 67 6.50 3.97 1.19
N ARG A 68 5.35 4.22 0.55
CA ARG A 68 4.36 5.18 1.05
C ARG A 68 3.73 4.70 2.36
N LYS A 69 3.46 3.40 2.55
CA LYS A 69 2.99 2.87 3.85
C LYS A 69 4.02 3.12 4.96
N ASN A 70 5.29 2.87 4.69
CA ASN A 70 6.36 3.10 5.67
C ASN A 70 6.51 4.59 5.99
N GLU A 71 6.43 5.48 5.00
CA GLU A 71 6.46 6.93 5.20
C GLU A 71 5.29 7.42 6.06
N GLU A 72 4.06 7.01 5.74
CA GLU A 72 2.89 7.41 6.51
C GLU A 72 2.95 6.83 7.93
N LEU A 73 3.40 5.60 8.11
CA LEU A 73 3.63 5.01 9.43
C LEU A 73 4.67 5.80 10.23
N ALA A 74 5.80 6.15 9.61
CA ALA A 74 6.85 6.95 10.25
C ALA A 74 6.32 8.34 10.68
N ARG A 75 5.49 8.98 9.85
CA ARG A 75 4.85 10.25 10.22
C ARG A 75 3.89 10.11 11.40
N VAL A 76 3.08 9.05 11.42
CA VAL A 76 2.18 8.77 12.55
C VAL A 76 2.97 8.52 13.83
N LEU A 77 4.06 7.75 13.76
CA LEU A 77 4.93 7.50 14.92
C LEU A 77 5.62 8.77 15.42
N ASP A 78 6.13 9.62 14.52
CA ASP A 78 6.72 10.92 14.89
C ASP A 78 5.70 11.83 15.58
N GLN A 79 4.48 11.92 15.04
CA GLN A 79 3.42 12.71 15.65
C GLN A 79 3.00 12.13 17.01
N ALA A 80 2.87 10.81 17.12
CA ALA A 80 2.57 10.15 18.39
C ALA A 80 3.66 10.42 19.44
N ASN A 81 4.94 10.30 19.08
CA ASN A 81 6.05 10.57 19.98
C ASN A 81 6.04 12.01 20.51
N LYS A 82 5.75 12.99 19.65
CA LYS A 82 5.62 14.40 20.07
C LYS A 82 4.49 14.60 21.07
N VAL A 83 3.33 13.97 20.82
CA VAL A 83 2.19 14.05 21.74
C VAL A 83 2.48 13.35 23.06
N VAL A 84 3.16 12.19 23.02
CA VAL A 84 3.63 11.48 24.20
C VAL A 84 4.53 12.38 25.06
N GLN A 85 5.47 13.10 24.45
CA GLN A 85 6.33 14.07 25.15
C GLN A 85 5.52 15.21 25.78
N GLN A 86 4.56 15.79 25.06
CA GLN A 86 3.70 16.84 25.60
C GLN A 86 2.87 16.36 26.81
N VAL A 87 2.33 15.15 26.74
CA VAL A 87 1.60 14.55 27.87
C VAL A 87 2.55 14.26 29.03
N ALA A 88 3.76 13.79 28.76
CA ALA A 88 4.78 13.56 29.78
C ALA A 88 5.16 14.83 30.53
N GLU A 89 5.42 15.92 29.81
CA GLU A 89 5.76 17.21 30.40
C GLU A 89 4.58 17.81 31.19
N ALA A 90 3.36 17.73 30.65
CA ALA A 90 2.17 18.28 31.29
C ALA A 90 1.78 17.55 32.60
N GLU A 91 1.99 16.23 32.64
CA GLU A 91 1.68 15.39 33.80
C GLU A 91 2.90 15.08 34.66
N GLN A 92 4.06 15.64 34.29
CA GLN A 92 5.35 15.52 35.00
C GLN A 92 5.80 14.05 35.16
N TYR A 93 5.66 13.25 34.11
CA TYR A 93 6.18 11.89 34.09
C TYR A 93 7.69 11.88 33.83
N ASP A 94 8.42 11.13 34.66
CA ASP A 94 9.87 10.95 34.49
C ASP A 94 10.23 9.92 33.42
N VAL A 95 9.39 8.88 33.24
CA VAL A 95 9.63 7.76 32.31
C VAL A 95 8.31 7.29 31.71
N ILE A 96 8.35 6.95 30.42
CA ILE A 96 7.26 6.26 29.70
C ILE A 96 7.75 4.89 29.23
N LEU A 97 6.94 3.86 29.48
CA LEU A 97 7.22 2.47 29.12
C LEU A 97 6.27 2.04 28.00
N GLN A 98 6.80 1.52 26.89
CA GLN A 98 6.00 1.09 25.72
C GLN A 98 5.80 -0.43 25.65
N GLU A 99 6.81 -1.23 26.03
CA GLU A 99 6.79 -2.69 25.90
C GLU A 99 6.83 -3.39 27.26
N ALA A 100 5.78 -3.21 28.05
CA ALA A 100 5.64 -3.87 29.34
C ALA A 100 4.79 -5.14 29.23
N VAL A 101 5.25 -6.24 29.83
CA VAL A 101 4.52 -7.53 29.86
C VAL A 101 3.18 -7.41 30.60
N TYR A 102 3.11 -6.53 31.60
CA TYR A 102 1.89 -6.20 32.33
C TYR A 102 1.99 -4.76 32.86
N VAL A 103 0.90 -4.00 32.70
CA VAL A 103 0.73 -2.66 33.28
C VAL A 103 -0.62 -2.62 33.96
N ASN A 104 -0.67 -2.13 35.20
CA ASN A 104 -1.94 -1.83 35.85
C ASN A 104 -2.62 -0.67 35.09
N PRO A 105 -3.89 -0.80 34.66
CA PRO A 105 -4.58 0.24 33.89
C PRO A 105 -4.57 1.64 34.51
N LYS A 106 -4.41 1.74 35.84
CA LYS A 106 -4.27 3.04 36.53
C LYS A 106 -3.02 3.83 36.10
N HIS A 107 -2.00 3.16 35.59
CA HIS A 107 -0.74 3.76 35.11
C HIS A 107 -0.71 3.90 33.58
N ASP A 108 -1.75 3.45 32.88
CA ASP A 108 -1.83 3.53 31.43
C ASP A 108 -2.30 4.92 30.99
N ILE A 109 -1.51 5.57 30.13
CA ILE A 109 -1.81 6.91 29.59
C ILE A 109 -2.26 6.87 28.13
N THR A 110 -2.43 5.69 27.54
CA THR A 110 -2.74 5.49 26.12
C THR A 110 -3.96 6.31 25.70
N ASP A 111 -5.05 6.25 26.47
CA ASP A 111 -6.26 7.03 26.18
C ASP A 111 -6.02 8.55 26.23
N LYS A 112 -5.18 9.02 27.14
CA LYS A 112 -4.81 10.45 27.22
C LYS A 112 -4.03 10.87 25.98
N VAL A 113 -3.04 10.06 25.58
CA VAL A 113 -2.22 10.29 24.38
C VAL A 113 -3.10 10.25 23.12
N ILE A 114 -4.03 9.30 22.98
CA ILE A 114 -4.96 9.22 21.85
C ILE A 114 -5.85 10.47 21.79
N LYS A 115 -6.37 10.93 22.93
CA LYS A 115 -7.18 12.18 22.99
C LYS A 115 -6.36 13.39 22.57
N ALA A 116 -5.13 13.53 23.08
CA ALA A 116 -4.24 14.63 22.71
C ALA A 116 -3.84 14.58 21.22
N LEU A 117 -3.60 13.39 20.67
CA LEU A 117 -3.28 13.18 19.26
C LEU A 117 -4.43 13.59 18.34
N ASN A 118 -5.67 13.24 18.72
CA ASN A 118 -6.86 13.63 17.97
C ASN A 118 -7.18 15.13 18.10
N ALA A 119 -6.83 15.76 19.22
CA ALA A 119 -6.98 17.21 19.40
C ALA A 119 -5.93 18.03 18.64
N ALA A 120 -4.76 17.45 18.35
CA ALA A 120 -3.69 18.05 17.55
C ALA A 120 -3.88 17.87 16.03
N LYS A 121 -4.98 17.23 15.61
CA LYS A 121 -5.32 16.92 14.22
C LYS A 121 -6.17 18.03 13.61
#